data_AF-A0A7K1K4Y1-F1
#
_entry.id   AF-A0A7K1K4Y1-F1
#
_cell.length_a   1.000
_cell.length_b   1.000
_cell.length_c   1.000
_cell.angle_alpha   90.00
_cell.angle_beta   90.00
_cell.angle_gamma   90.00
#
_symmetry.space_group_name_H-M   'P 1'
#
loop_
_entity.id
_entity.type
_entity.pdbx_description
1 polymer ?
#
loop_
_entity_poly.entity_id
_entity_poly.type
_entity_poly.pdbx_seq_one_letter_code
_entity_poly.pdbx_strand_id
1 'polypeptide(L)'
;MTTDAGSSHEAATSEQWRTLLTEGHAALVRARRVFRHLPAEPRCKVCSNPFGGVAGHVLAAAGFSPSRKNPNLCTRCCDALPAGGAEVDVAVLFADVRGSTALAERAGAKDFAAVLNRFYFAATGALLRYDAVIDKLIGDEVMAFFVSGISGVEYRRRAVEAGLGLLRAVGYGSSEGPWIELGAAVNAGLAYVGNIGTAVVDFTALGDTVNVAARMQQHAAGGELLVAEGVADDIAAHAPRRTLQLRGREQPIDAAVLTQGSKSFTQNVAKGGSHDADCR
;
A
#
# COMPACT_ATOMS: atom_id res chain seq x y z
N MET A 1 10.39 35.20 -24.34
CA MET A 1 9.24 34.36 -24.72
C MET A 1 9.75 32.96 -25.02
N THR A 2 9.96 32.14 -23.99
CA THR A 2 10.40 30.72 -24.12
C THR A 2 9.94 29.91 -22.91
N THR A 3 8.67 30.03 -22.51
CA THR A 3 8.10 29.31 -21.34
C THR A 3 6.90 28.41 -21.66
N ASP A 4 6.44 28.32 -22.92
CA ASP A 4 5.22 27.55 -23.26
C ASP A 4 5.45 26.08 -23.62
N ALA A 5 6.64 25.72 -24.11
CA ALA A 5 6.93 24.33 -24.50
C ALA A 5 7.25 23.42 -23.30
N GLY A 6 7.79 23.98 -22.21
CA GLY A 6 8.09 23.24 -20.99
C GLY A 6 6.84 22.92 -20.16
N SER A 7 5.93 23.89 -20.02
CA SER A 7 4.70 23.72 -19.22
C SER A 7 3.71 22.75 -19.87
N SER A 8 3.61 22.74 -21.20
CA SER A 8 2.73 21.84 -21.96
C SER A 8 3.22 20.38 -21.91
N HIS A 9 4.53 20.14 -21.99
CA HIS A 9 5.11 18.81 -21.82
C HIS A 9 4.98 18.29 -20.38
N GLU A 10 5.20 19.14 -19.38
CA GLU A 10 5.06 18.78 -17.96
C GLU A 10 3.60 18.49 -17.58
N ALA A 11 2.66 19.27 -18.10
CA ALA A 11 1.22 19.04 -17.94
C ALA A 11 0.76 17.74 -18.61
N ALA A 12 1.20 17.47 -19.85
CA ALA A 12 0.86 16.22 -20.56
C ALA A 12 1.45 14.98 -19.87
N THR A 13 2.65 15.10 -19.28
CA THR A 13 3.28 14.03 -18.50
C THR A 13 2.53 13.79 -17.19
N SER A 14 2.11 14.86 -16.51
CA SER A 14 1.31 14.78 -15.27
C SER A 14 -0.08 14.19 -15.51
N GLU A 15 -0.72 14.47 -16.64
CA GLU A 15 -2.01 13.87 -17.01
C GLU A 15 -1.88 12.37 -17.29
N GLN A 16 -0.85 11.96 -18.02
CA GLN A 16 -0.54 10.53 -18.24
C GLN A 16 -0.30 9.78 -16.92
N TRP A 17 0.44 10.41 -16.00
CA TRP A 17 0.64 9.88 -14.65
C TRP A 17 -0.66 9.74 -13.88
N ARG A 18 -1.51 10.78 -13.90
CA ARG A 18 -2.82 10.76 -13.25
C ARG A 18 -3.66 9.60 -13.78
N THR A 19 -3.83 9.49 -15.10
CA THR A 19 -4.56 8.37 -15.73
C THR A 19 -3.99 7.02 -15.31
N LEU A 20 -2.66 6.85 -15.30
CA LEU A 20 -2.03 5.61 -14.89
C LEU A 20 -2.35 5.23 -13.45
N LEU A 21 -2.29 6.21 -12.53
CA LEU A 21 -2.49 6.00 -11.11
C LEU A 21 -3.97 5.84 -10.74
N THR A 22 -4.89 6.42 -11.52
CA THR A 22 -6.32 6.39 -11.21
C THR A 22 -7.09 5.31 -11.99
N GLU A 23 -6.77 5.14 -13.27
CA GLU A 23 -7.47 4.23 -14.20
C GLU A 23 -6.63 2.99 -14.55
N GLY A 24 -5.35 2.98 -14.17
CA GLY A 24 -4.40 1.95 -14.56
C GLY A 24 -3.76 2.23 -15.91
N HIS A 25 -2.93 1.30 -16.38
CA HIS A 25 -2.07 1.54 -17.55
C HIS A 25 -2.85 1.44 -18.88
N ALA A 26 -3.58 2.50 -19.26
CA ALA A 26 -4.38 2.57 -20.50
C ALA A 26 -3.56 2.22 -21.77
N ALA A 27 -2.30 2.65 -21.84
CA ALA A 27 -1.39 2.32 -22.95
C ALA A 27 -1.05 0.80 -23.06
N LEU A 28 -1.11 0.06 -21.94
CA LEU A 28 -0.90 -1.39 -21.94
C LEU A 28 -2.20 -2.18 -22.13
N VAL A 29 -3.36 -1.54 -22.32
CA VAL A 29 -4.63 -2.24 -22.63
C VAL A 29 -4.50 -3.05 -23.93
N ARG A 30 -3.75 -2.55 -24.92
CA ARG A 30 -3.43 -3.31 -26.14
C ARG A 30 -2.53 -4.50 -25.85
N ALA A 31 -1.50 -4.32 -25.02
CA ALA A 31 -0.61 -5.41 -24.59
C ALA A 31 -1.38 -6.47 -23.78
N ARG A 32 -2.34 -6.05 -22.94
CA ARG A 32 -3.22 -6.92 -22.16
C ARG A 32 -4.05 -7.85 -23.04
N ARG A 33 -4.54 -7.36 -24.20
CA ARG A 33 -5.24 -8.22 -25.19
C ARG A 33 -4.35 -9.31 -25.75
N VAL A 34 -3.04 -9.09 -25.85
CA VAL A 34 -2.07 -10.09 -26.32
C VAL A 34 -1.66 -11.01 -25.17
N PHE A 35 -1.22 -10.44 -24.03
CA PHE A 35 -0.69 -11.18 -22.89
C PHE A 35 -1.70 -12.13 -22.25
N ARG A 36 -3.00 -11.82 -22.28
CA ARG A 36 -4.05 -12.72 -21.79
C ARG A 36 -4.10 -14.07 -22.52
N HIS A 37 -3.60 -14.14 -23.75
CA HIS A 37 -3.59 -15.38 -24.55
C HIS A 37 -2.29 -16.19 -24.37
N LEU A 38 -1.26 -15.62 -23.75
CA LEU A 38 -0.03 -16.34 -23.45
C LEU A 38 -0.25 -17.26 -22.24
N PRO A 39 0.04 -18.57 -22.31
CA PRO A 39 -0.14 -19.48 -21.18
C PRO A 39 0.98 -19.30 -20.15
N ALA A 40 0.64 -18.98 -18.89
CA ALA A 40 1.44 -19.18 -17.67
C ALA A 40 0.90 -18.32 -16.52
N GLU A 41 1.04 -18.82 -15.30
CA GLU A 41 0.87 -18.09 -14.03
C GLU A 41 2.21 -18.03 -13.29
N PRO A 42 2.42 -17.11 -12.33
CA PRO A 42 1.55 -15.97 -11.99
C PRO A 42 1.61 -14.84 -13.03
N ARG A 43 0.69 -13.88 -12.97
CA ARG A 43 0.60 -12.75 -13.91
C ARG A 43 0.60 -11.38 -13.24
N CYS A 44 1.03 -10.38 -14.00
CA CYS A 44 0.82 -8.98 -13.66
C CYS A 44 -0.68 -8.66 -13.61
N LYS A 45 -1.15 -8.10 -12.50
CA LYS A 45 -2.55 -7.72 -12.30
C LYS A 45 -3.04 -6.65 -13.29
N VAL A 46 -2.18 -5.71 -13.65
CA VAL A 46 -2.56 -4.56 -14.48
C VAL A 46 -2.57 -4.93 -15.97
N CYS A 47 -1.47 -5.52 -16.47
CA CYS A 47 -1.31 -5.78 -17.91
C CYS A 47 -1.47 -7.26 -18.32
N SER A 48 -1.70 -8.18 -17.37
CA SER A 48 -1.83 -9.63 -17.60
C SER A 48 -0.59 -10.33 -18.16
N ASN A 49 0.58 -9.67 -18.13
CA ASN A 49 1.87 -10.26 -18.49
C ASN A 49 2.15 -11.51 -17.64
N PRO A 50 2.44 -12.69 -18.23
CA PRO A 50 2.86 -13.86 -17.46
C PRO A 50 4.29 -13.70 -16.93
N PHE A 51 4.51 -14.08 -15.68
CA PHE A 51 5.83 -14.14 -15.05
C PHE A 51 6.45 -15.54 -15.17
N GLY A 52 5.62 -16.58 -15.32
CA GLY A 52 6.06 -17.97 -15.44
C GLY A 52 6.31 -18.43 -16.88
N GLY A 53 6.96 -19.58 -16.99
CA GLY A 53 7.20 -20.26 -18.27
C GLY A 53 8.16 -19.54 -19.21
N VAL A 54 8.35 -20.11 -20.41
CA VAL A 54 9.28 -19.59 -21.42
C VAL A 54 8.89 -18.17 -21.84
N ALA A 55 7.59 -17.90 -22.03
CA ALA A 55 7.09 -16.57 -22.37
C ALA A 55 7.41 -15.54 -21.28
N GLY A 56 7.23 -15.89 -20.00
CA GLY A 56 7.57 -15.01 -18.89
C GLY A 56 9.06 -14.69 -18.82
N HIS A 57 9.94 -15.67 -19.05
CA HIS A 57 11.38 -15.44 -19.10
C HIS A 57 11.80 -14.49 -20.24
N VAL A 58 11.20 -14.62 -21.42
CA VAL A 58 11.45 -13.71 -22.55
C VAL A 58 10.94 -12.30 -22.25
N LEU A 59 9.75 -12.18 -21.67
CA LEU A 59 9.14 -10.88 -21.32
C LEU A 59 9.88 -10.20 -20.17
N ALA A 60 10.44 -10.95 -19.23
CA ALA A 60 11.32 -10.43 -18.18
C ALA A 60 12.53 -9.69 -18.76
N ALA A 61 13.17 -10.24 -19.80
CA ALA A 61 14.28 -9.58 -20.51
C ALA A 61 13.85 -8.27 -21.21
N ALA A 62 12.57 -8.14 -21.57
CA ALA A 62 11.98 -6.91 -22.10
C ALA A 62 11.50 -5.92 -21.02
N GLY A 63 11.80 -6.18 -19.74
CA GLY A 63 11.42 -5.34 -18.61
C GLY A 63 10.00 -5.60 -18.10
N PHE A 64 9.48 -6.82 -18.22
CA PHE A 64 8.22 -7.25 -17.60
C PHE A 64 8.43 -8.24 -16.45
N SER A 65 9.52 -8.07 -15.69
CA SER A 65 9.77 -8.83 -14.45
C SER A 65 8.83 -8.36 -13.32
N PRO A 66 8.61 -9.16 -12.26
CA PRO A 66 7.90 -8.72 -11.06
C PRO A 66 8.51 -7.44 -10.46
N SER A 67 7.65 -6.52 -10.01
CA SER A 67 8.04 -5.28 -9.33
C SER A 67 8.56 -5.57 -7.92
N ARG A 68 9.51 -4.75 -7.47
CA ARG A 68 10.04 -4.80 -6.10
C ARG A 68 9.07 -4.22 -5.06
N LYS A 69 8.19 -3.31 -5.49
CA LYS A 69 7.20 -2.65 -4.64
C LYS A 69 5.91 -3.47 -4.51
N ASN A 70 5.58 -4.26 -5.54
CA ASN A 70 4.50 -5.25 -5.52
C ASN A 70 4.74 -6.36 -6.56
N PRO A 71 5.07 -7.61 -6.16
CA PRO A 71 5.40 -8.70 -7.10
C PRO A 71 4.20 -9.19 -7.93
N ASN A 72 2.97 -8.79 -7.61
CA ASN A 72 1.79 -9.02 -8.45
C ASN A 72 1.70 -8.01 -9.62
N LEU A 73 2.61 -7.04 -9.69
CA LEU A 73 2.75 -6.08 -10.78
C LEU A 73 4.08 -6.33 -11.50
N CYS A 74 4.15 -6.00 -12.80
CA CYS A 74 5.43 -5.98 -13.49
C CYS A 74 6.13 -4.62 -13.29
N THR A 75 7.45 -4.58 -13.47
CA THR A 75 8.25 -3.36 -13.36
C THR A 75 7.71 -2.24 -14.27
N ARG A 76 7.29 -2.53 -15.50
CA ARG A 76 6.66 -1.54 -16.40
C ARG A 76 5.31 -0.98 -15.91
N CYS A 77 4.60 -1.67 -15.03
CA CYS A 77 3.34 -1.19 -14.48
C CYS A 77 3.49 -0.40 -13.17
N CYS A 78 4.69 -0.35 -12.59
CA CYS A 78 4.94 0.24 -11.28
C CYS A 78 6.31 0.93 -11.23
N ASP A 79 7.40 0.17 -11.28
CA ASP A 79 8.76 0.64 -10.98
C ASP A 79 9.42 1.43 -12.12
N ALA A 80 9.16 1.09 -13.38
CA ALA A 80 9.89 1.55 -14.56
C ALA A 80 9.11 2.61 -15.36
N LEU A 81 8.32 3.42 -14.66
CA LEU A 81 7.62 4.55 -15.26
C LEU A 81 8.60 5.70 -15.54
N PRO A 82 8.27 6.65 -16.45
CA PRO A 82 9.10 7.82 -16.72
C PRO A 82 9.41 8.62 -15.45
N ALA A 83 10.36 9.56 -15.48
CA ALA A 83 10.52 10.48 -14.34
C ALA A 83 9.27 11.37 -14.17
N GLY A 84 9.01 11.82 -12.94
CA GLY A 84 7.87 12.67 -12.60
C GLY A 84 6.75 11.91 -11.90
N GLY A 85 5.55 12.48 -11.89
CA GLY A 85 4.42 12.00 -11.12
C GLY A 85 3.21 12.91 -11.26
N ALA A 86 2.17 12.62 -10.48
CA ALA A 86 0.97 13.45 -10.43
C ALA A 86 0.39 13.50 -9.01
N GLU A 87 -0.32 14.59 -8.71
CA GLU A 87 -1.17 14.66 -7.54
C GLU A 87 -2.45 13.85 -7.78
N VAL A 88 -2.63 12.81 -6.97
CA VAL A 88 -3.76 11.89 -7.01
C VAL A 88 -4.25 11.59 -5.60
N ASP A 89 -5.50 11.14 -5.49
CA ASP A 89 -6.00 10.65 -4.22
C ASP A 89 -5.37 9.28 -3.90
N VAL A 90 -4.86 9.15 -2.68
CA VAL A 90 -4.20 7.95 -2.17
C VAL A 90 -4.77 7.60 -0.81
N ALA A 91 -4.75 6.30 -0.48
CA ALA A 91 -4.75 5.88 0.92
C ALA A 91 -3.33 5.43 1.29
N VAL A 92 -2.86 5.83 2.46
CA VAL A 92 -1.50 5.55 2.93
C VAL A 92 -1.60 4.85 4.28
N LEU A 93 -0.88 3.75 4.42
CA LEU A 93 -0.78 2.96 5.64
C LEU A 93 0.66 3.04 6.16
N PHE A 94 0.77 3.34 7.45
CA PHE A 94 1.99 3.16 8.23
C PHE A 94 1.75 2.15 9.34
N ALA A 95 2.73 1.29 9.60
CA ALA A 95 2.72 0.39 10.74
C ALA A 95 4.13 0.24 11.29
N ASP A 96 4.29 0.32 12.61
CA ASP A 96 5.60 0.30 13.26
C ASP A 96 5.53 -0.45 14.59
N VAL A 97 6.58 -1.21 14.89
CA VAL A 97 6.62 -2.09 16.05
C VAL A 97 6.68 -1.27 17.34
N ARG A 98 5.83 -1.60 18.31
CA ARG A 98 5.87 -0.92 19.62
C ARG A 98 7.00 -1.52 20.46
N GLY A 99 7.84 -0.65 21.04
CA GLY A 99 8.92 -1.07 21.94
C GLY A 99 10.07 -1.80 21.25
N SER A 100 10.25 -1.61 19.94
CA SER A 100 11.30 -2.22 19.12
C SER A 100 12.72 -1.90 19.58
N THR A 101 13.00 -0.66 19.99
CA THR A 101 14.32 -0.29 20.50
C THR A 101 14.71 -1.14 21.71
N ALA A 102 13.80 -1.28 22.68
CA ALA A 102 14.04 -2.10 23.85
C ALA A 102 14.13 -3.60 23.50
N LEU A 103 13.41 -4.04 22.46
CA LEU A 103 13.55 -5.39 21.91
C LEU A 103 14.94 -5.60 21.28
N ALA A 104 15.43 -4.63 20.50
CA ALA A 104 16.73 -4.67 19.84
C ALA A 104 17.91 -4.59 20.83
N GLU A 105 17.76 -3.87 21.95
CA GLU A 105 18.79 -3.81 23.00
C GLU A 105 18.90 -5.13 23.77
N ARG A 106 17.78 -5.83 23.98
CA ARG A 106 17.77 -7.12 24.68
C ARG A 106 18.13 -8.29 23.77
N ALA A 107 17.72 -8.24 22.51
CA ALA A 107 18.05 -9.25 21.52
C ALA A 107 19.44 -9.00 20.95
N GLY A 108 20.23 -10.06 20.70
CA GLY A 108 21.42 -9.89 19.87
C GLY A 108 21.02 -9.42 18.46
N ALA A 109 21.91 -8.69 17.76
CA ALA A 109 21.62 -8.14 16.43
C ALA A 109 21.10 -9.19 15.42
N LYS A 110 21.62 -10.42 15.51
CA LYS A 110 21.18 -11.55 14.68
C LYS A 110 19.73 -11.97 14.95
N ASP A 111 19.36 -12.04 16.23
CA ASP A 111 18.01 -12.46 16.63
C ASP A 111 16.99 -11.37 16.32
N PHE A 112 17.37 -10.09 16.51
CA PHE A 112 16.54 -8.96 16.11
C PHE A 112 16.30 -8.94 14.59
N ALA A 113 17.33 -9.20 13.78
CA ALA A 113 17.18 -9.31 12.33
C ALA A 113 16.23 -10.46 11.92
N ALA A 114 16.25 -11.59 12.64
CA ALA A 114 15.30 -12.69 12.39
C ALA A 114 13.85 -12.29 12.71
N VAL A 115 13.63 -11.56 13.80
CA VAL A 115 12.31 -11.02 14.17
C VAL A 115 11.81 -10.02 13.11
N LEU A 116 12.66 -9.09 12.66
CA LEU A 116 12.30 -8.13 11.61
C LEU A 116 11.98 -8.82 10.29
N ASN A 117 12.75 -9.84 9.89
CA ASN A 117 12.43 -10.61 8.68
C ASN A 117 11.07 -11.32 8.78
N ARG A 118 10.73 -11.87 9.95
CA ARG A 118 9.39 -12.45 10.20
C ARG A 118 8.30 -11.39 10.11
N PHE A 119 8.54 -10.20 10.66
CA PHE A 119 7.63 -9.05 10.57
C PHE A 119 7.44 -8.59 9.13
N TYR A 120 8.52 -8.39 8.36
CA TYR A 120 8.42 -8.02 6.95
C TYR A 120 7.68 -9.07 6.14
N PHE A 121 7.89 -10.37 6.39
CA PHE A 121 7.13 -11.42 5.72
C PHE A 121 5.62 -11.31 6.02
N ALA A 122 5.24 -11.11 7.28
CA ALA A 122 3.85 -10.92 7.69
C ALA A 122 3.24 -9.64 7.10
N ALA A 123 3.97 -8.52 7.17
CA ALA A 123 3.57 -7.21 6.67
C ALA A 123 3.35 -7.21 5.16
N THR A 124 4.37 -7.62 4.40
CA THR A 124 4.28 -7.67 2.94
C THR A 124 3.18 -8.63 2.48
N GLY A 125 3.05 -9.82 3.11
CA GLY A 125 1.96 -10.75 2.80
C GLY A 125 0.56 -10.17 3.05
N ALA A 126 0.36 -9.43 4.15
CA ALA A 126 -0.91 -8.79 4.46
C ALA A 126 -1.22 -7.63 3.49
N LEU A 127 -0.23 -6.79 3.19
CA LEU A 127 -0.40 -5.61 2.33
C LEU A 127 -0.61 -5.98 0.86
N LEU A 128 0.16 -6.93 0.35
CA LEU A 128 0.08 -7.37 -1.05
C LEU A 128 -1.22 -8.09 -1.39
N ARG A 129 -1.87 -8.73 -0.40
CA ARG A 129 -3.21 -9.32 -0.56
C ARG A 129 -4.27 -8.30 -0.99
N TYR A 130 -4.08 -7.04 -0.61
CA TYR A 130 -4.97 -5.93 -0.96
C TYR A 130 -4.37 -5.00 -2.00
N ASP A 131 -3.32 -5.47 -2.70
CA ASP A 131 -2.67 -4.79 -3.81
C ASP A 131 -2.07 -3.44 -3.42
N ALA A 132 -1.49 -3.37 -2.22
CA ALA A 132 -0.70 -2.22 -1.81
C ALA A 132 0.56 -2.08 -2.68
N VAL A 133 1.04 -0.85 -2.84
CA VAL A 133 2.42 -0.57 -3.25
C VAL A 133 3.22 -0.40 -1.96
N ILE A 134 4.12 -1.34 -1.68
CA ILE A 134 5.00 -1.25 -0.50
C ILE A 134 6.05 -0.20 -0.83
N ASP A 135 5.93 0.98 -0.25
CA ASP A 135 6.87 2.05 -0.51
C ASP A 135 8.21 1.73 0.15
N LYS A 136 8.21 1.54 1.48
CA LYS A 136 9.45 1.39 2.24
C LYS A 136 9.28 0.44 3.41
N LEU A 137 10.36 -0.28 3.69
CA LEU A 137 10.60 -1.01 4.93
C LEU A 137 11.79 -0.31 5.60
N ILE A 138 11.56 0.34 6.74
CA ILE A 138 12.56 1.19 7.40
C ILE A 138 12.67 0.77 8.85
N GLY A 139 13.74 0.05 9.20
CA GLY A 139 13.92 -0.45 10.57
C GLY A 139 12.78 -1.41 10.94
N ASP A 140 11.90 -0.99 11.82
CA ASP A 140 10.73 -1.73 12.28
C ASP A 140 9.39 -1.17 11.74
N GLU A 141 9.47 -0.20 10.83
CA GLU A 141 8.35 0.44 10.17
C GLU A 141 8.11 -0.13 8.76
N VAL A 142 6.85 -0.22 8.37
CA VAL A 142 6.41 -0.42 6.99
C VAL A 142 5.49 0.72 6.56
N MET A 143 5.77 1.26 5.38
CA MET A 143 4.93 2.22 4.67
C MET A 143 4.42 1.60 3.38
N ALA A 144 3.11 1.71 3.13
CA ALA A 144 2.51 1.33 1.88
C ALA A 144 1.41 2.31 1.47
N PHE A 145 1.14 2.41 0.17
CA PHE A 145 0.05 3.22 -0.35
C PHE A 145 -0.81 2.47 -1.35
N PHE A 146 -2.02 2.97 -1.55
CA PHE A 146 -3.06 2.39 -2.37
C PHE A 146 -3.62 3.49 -3.28
N VAL A 147 -3.69 3.20 -4.57
CA VAL A 147 -4.26 4.07 -5.61
C VAL A 147 -5.26 3.29 -6.43
N SER A 148 -6.29 3.94 -6.95
CA SER A 148 -7.40 3.23 -7.61
C SER A 148 -6.97 2.44 -8.85
N GLY A 149 -5.97 2.90 -9.59
CA GLY A 149 -5.47 2.22 -10.80
C GLY A 149 -4.72 0.92 -10.52
N ILE A 150 -4.27 0.70 -9.27
CA ILE A 150 -3.55 -0.51 -8.84
C ILE A 150 -4.42 -1.34 -7.90
N SER A 151 -4.97 -0.70 -6.87
CA SER A 151 -5.69 -1.35 -5.79
C SER A 151 -7.21 -1.44 -6.04
N GLY A 152 -7.73 -0.81 -7.10
CA GLY A 152 -9.15 -0.79 -7.46
C GLY A 152 -9.92 0.37 -6.80
N VAL A 153 -11.19 0.55 -7.19
CA VAL A 153 -12.01 1.71 -6.76
C VAL A 153 -12.19 1.81 -5.23
N GLU A 154 -12.19 0.67 -4.55
CA GLU A 154 -12.27 0.56 -3.09
C GLU A 154 -10.90 0.67 -2.38
N TYR A 155 -9.91 1.35 -2.98
CA TYR A 155 -8.53 1.40 -2.49
C TYR A 155 -8.41 1.89 -1.04
N ARG A 156 -9.24 2.86 -0.61
CA ARG A 156 -9.26 3.34 0.78
C ARG A 156 -9.75 2.27 1.76
N ARG A 157 -10.85 1.60 1.42
CA ARG A 157 -11.40 0.45 2.17
C ARG A 157 -10.39 -0.68 2.26
N ARG A 158 -9.72 -1.00 1.15
CA ARG A 158 -8.64 -2.00 1.06
C ARG A 158 -7.44 -1.65 1.94
N ALA A 159 -7.06 -0.37 2.06
CA ALA A 159 -6.00 0.05 2.97
C ALA A 159 -6.33 -0.28 4.43
N VAL A 160 -7.58 -0.04 4.84
CA VAL A 160 -8.06 -0.39 6.20
C VAL A 160 -8.11 -1.90 6.40
N GLU A 161 -8.63 -2.65 5.44
CA GLU A 161 -8.64 -4.12 5.49
C GLU A 161 -7.23 -4.73 5.52
N ALA A 162 -6.27 -4.11 4.83
CA ALA A 162 -4.86 -4.49 4.86
C ALA A 162 -4.23 -4.25 6.23
N GLY A 163 -4.49 -3.10 6.86
CA GLY A 163 -4.03 -2.82 8.23
C GLY A 163 -4.59 -3.81 9.25
N LEU A 164 -5.88 -4.13 9.15
CA LEU A 164 -6.48 -5.19 9.98
C LEU A 164 -5.89 -6.57 9.65
N GLY A 165 -5.62 -6.86 8.38
CA GLY A 165 -4.93 -8.08 7.95
C GLY A 165 -3.54 -8.20 8.57
N LEU A 166 -2.80 -7.10 8.63
CA LEU A 166 -1.47 -7.04 9.22
C LEU A 166 -1.52 -7.29 10.73
N LEU A 167 -2.45 -6.65 11.46
CA LEU A 167 -2.66 -6.94 12.88
C LEU A 167 -2.96 -8.44 13.13
N ARG A 168 -3.79 -9.07 12.29
CA ARG A 168 -4.00 -10.54 12.38
C ARG A 168 -2.73 -11.33 12.11
N ALA A 169 -1.96 -10.94 11.11
CA ALA A 169 -0.75 -11.65 10.72
C ALA A 169 0.32 -11.65 11.82
N VAL A 170 0.33 -10.63 12.69
CA VAL A 170 1.20 -10.59 13.87
C VAL A 170 0.60 -11.24 15.13
N GLY A 171 -0.62 -11.78 15.05
CA GLY A 171 -1.23 -12.62 16.09
C GLY A 171 -2.37 -11.96 16.88
N TYR A 172 -2.74 -10.70 16.62
CA TYR A 172 -3.90 -10.09 17.28
C TYR A 172 -5.19 -10.84 16.91
N GLY A 173 -6.02 -11.10 17.92
CA GLY A 173 -7.27 -11.87 17.78
C GLY A 173 -7.09 -13.40 17.79
N SER A 174 -5.86 -13.91 17.92
CA SER A 174 -5.59 -15.33 18.14
C SER A 174 -5.61 -15.69 19.63
N SER A 175 -5.72 -16.97 19.96
CA SER A 175 -5.64 -17.45 21.36
C SER A 175 -4.24 -17.33 21.96
N GLU A 176 -3.20 -17.30 21.13
CA GLU A 176 -1.80 -17.16 21.56
C GLU A 176 -1.39 -15.70 21.79
N GLY A 177 -2.20 -14.74 21.31
CA GLY A 177 -1.88 -13.32 21.33
C GLY A 177 -0.86 -12.90 20.26
N PRO A 178 -0.51 -11.60 20.21
CA PRO A 178 0.48 -11.11 19.27
C PRO A 178 1.88 -11.61 19.63
N TRP A 179 2.66 -12.02 18.64
CA TRP A 179 4.08 -12.34 18.83
C TRP A 179 4.99 -11.10 18.72
N ILE A 180 4.43 -9.97 18.30
CA ILE A 180 5.06 -8.65 18.29
C ILE A 180 3.99 -7.56 18.44
N GLU A 181 4.26 -6.55 19.26
CA GLU A 181 3.33 -5.44 19.43
C GLU A 181 3.41 -4.48 18.24
N LEU A 182 2.27 -4.12 17.66
CA LEU A 182 2.21 -3.31 16.44
C LEU A 182 1.14 -2.24 16.53
N GLY A 183 1.50 -0.99 16.21
CA GLY A 183 0.56 0.11 16.03
C GLY A 183 0.53 0.54 14.58
N ALA A 184 -0.65 0.77 14.02
CA ALA A 184 -0.82 1.15 12.61
C ALA A 184 -1.76 2.36 12.46
N ALA A 185 -1.62 3.08 11.35
CA ALA A 185 -2.58 4.11 10.95
C ALA A 185 -2.80 4.14 9.44
N VAL A 186 -4.00 4.58 9.05
CA VAL A 186 -4.38 4.86 7.66
C VAL A 186 -4.94 6.27 7.56
N ASN A 187 -4.42 7.03 6.59
CA ASN A 187 -4.98 8.31 6.17
C ASN A 187 -5.20 8.28 4.65
N ALA A 188 -6.11 9.11 4.15
CA ALA A 188 -6.35 9.27 2.72
C ALA A 188 -6.55 10.72 2.32
N GLY A 189 -6.24 11.03 1.06
CA GLY A 189 -6.31 12.37 0.50
C GLY A 189 -5.33 12.56 -0.64
N LEU A 190 -5.19 13.80 -1.11
CA LEU A 190 -4.27 14.12 -2.19
C LEU A 190 -2.81 13.96 -1.76
N ALA A 191 -2.02 13.32 -2.61
CA ALA A 191 -0.56 13.25 -2.50
C ALA A 191 0.06 13.21 -3.90
N TYR A 192 1.30 13.68 -4.00
CA TYR A 192 2.09 13.52 -5.20
C TYR A 192 2.66 12.10 -5.26
N VAL A 193 2.33 11.34 -6.29
CA VAL A 193 2.82 9.97 -6.50
C VAL A 193 3.60 9.89 -7.81
N GLY A 194 4.79 9.31 -7.77
CA GLY A 194 5.63 9.21 -8.96
C GLY A 194 7.04 8.71 -8.69
N ASN A 195 7.84 8.71 -9.75
CA ASN A 195 9.25 8.38 -9.74
C ASN A 195 10.08 9.63 -9.44
N ILE A 196 10.58 9.69 -8.20
CA ILE A 196 11.31 10.83 -7.66
C ILE A 196 12.79 10.50 -7.47
N GLY A 197 13.66 11.42 -7.88
CA GLY A 197 15.11 11.32 -7.71
C GLY A 197 15.87 11.46 -9.02
N THR A 198 17.20 11.40 -8.94
CA THR A 198 18.11 11.56 -10.09
C THR A 198 19.02 10.34 -10.23
N ALA A 199 20.05 10.24 -9.40
CA ALA A 199 20.97 9.11 -9.38
C ALA A 199 20.34 7.85 -8.75
N VAL A 200 19.45 8.05 -7.78
CA VAL A 200 18.62 7.00 -7.17
C VAL A 200 17.18 7.45 -7.34
N VAL A 201 16.41 6.69 -8.12
CA VAL A 201 15.00 6.96 -8.40
C VAL A 201 14.16 5.99 -7.59
N ASP A 202 13.13 6.51 -6.91
CA ASP A 202 12.19 5.73 -6.13
C ASP A 202 10.74 6.06 -6.50
N PHE A 203 9.91 5.03 -6.66
CA PHE A 203 8.48 5.18 -6.85
C PHE A 203 7.82 5.33 -5.49
N THR A 204 7.34 6.53 -5.16
CA THR A 204 6.90 6.89 -3.81
C THR A 204 5.73 7.89 -3.82
N ALA A 205 5.11 8.05 -2.66
CA ALA A 205 4.05 9.03 -2.40
C ALA A 205 4.56 10.10 -1.43
N LEU A 206 4.33 11.38 -1.75
CA LEU A 206 4.79 12.53 -0.98
C LEU A 206 3.64 13.51 -0.74
N GLY A 207 3.61 14.13 0.44
CA GLY A 207 2.65 15.19 0.74
C GLY A 207 2.17 15.18 2.19
N ASP A 208 1.31 16.13 2.52
CA ASP A 208 0.73 16.26 3.86
C ASP A 208 -0.06 15.00 4.27
N THR A 209 -0.83 14.40 3.35
CA THR A 209 -1.56 13.14 3.58
C THR A 209 -0.66 12.02 4.12
N VAL A 210 0.53 11.86 3.55
CA VAL A 210 1.54 10.86 3.95
C VAL A 210 2.11 11.20 5.33
N ASN A 211 2.48 12.47 5.55
CA ASN A 211 3.03 12.93 6.82
C ASN A 211 2.02 12.81 7.97
N VAL A 212 0.74 13.08 7.71
CA VAL A 212 -0.35 12.89 8.68
C VAL A 212 -0.49 11.42 9.03
N ALA A 213 -0.48 10.51 8.05
CA ALA A 213 -0.54 9.07 8.31
C ALA A 213 0.59 8.60 9.24
N ALA A 214 1.83 9.01 8.96
CA ALA A 214 3.00 8.69 9.77
C ALA A 214 2.86 9.22 11.21
N ARG A 215 2.41 10.49 11.37
CA ARG A 215 2.20 11.08 12.70
C ARG A 215 1.05 10.42 13.44
N MET A 216 -0.04 10.06 12.77
CA MET A 216 -1.14 9.32 13.37
C MET A 216 -0.66 7.97 13.91
N GLN A 217 0.14 7.25 13.13
CA GLN A 217 0.69 5.94 13.53
C GLN A 217 1.43 6.01 14.87
N GLN A 218 2.17 7.09 15.14
CA GLN A 218 2.89 7.28 16.41
C GLN A 218 1.96 7.32 17.63
N HIS A 219 0.68 7.65 17.45
CA HIS A 219 -0.34 7.65 18.51
C HIS A 219 -1.11 6.33 18.62
N ALA A 220 -0.84 5.34 17.77
CA ALA A 220 -1.45 4.02 17.83
C ALA A 220 -0.79 3.17 18.93
N ALA A 221 -1.59 2.62 19.84
CA ALA A 221 -1.13 1.63 20.79
C ALA A 221 -0.96 0.25 20.11
N GLY A 222 -0.35 -0.70 20.83
CA GLY A 222 -0.27 -2.08 20.36
C GLY A 222 -1.66 -2.66 20.09
N GLY A 223 -1.87 -3.17 18.87
CA GLY A 223 -3.13 -3.76 18.42
C GLY A 223 -4.12 -2.77 17.83
N GLU A 224 -3.77 -1.48 17.79
CA GLU A 224 -4.61 -0.43 17.22
C GLU A 224 -4.27 -0.17 15.75
N LEU A 225 -5.33 0.04 14.97
CA LEU A 225 -5.31 0.66 13.66
C LEU A 225 -6.10 1.97 13.74
N LEU A 226 -5.41 3.10 13.68
CA LEU A 226 -6.03 4.42 13.65
C LEU A 226 -6.42 4.77 12.21
N VAL A 227 -7.70 5.03 11.96
CA VAL A 227 -8.20 5.35 10.62
C VAL A 227 -8.73 6.77 10.63
N ALA A 228 -8.15 7.65 9.81
CA ALA A 228 -8.62 9.02 9.69
C ALA A 228 -10.09 9.05 9.22
N GLU A 229 -10.82 10.06 9.67
CA GLU A 229 -12.19 10.31 9.19
C GLU A 229 -12.25 10.42 7.65
N GLY A 230 -13.27 9.81 7.04
CA GLY A 230 -13.49 9.87 5.59
C GLY A 230 -12.68 8.87 4.77
N VAL A 231 -11.86 8.02 5.39
CA VAL A 231 -11.11 6.97 4.69
C VAL A 231 -12.01 5.78 4.35
N ALA A 232 -12.70 5.22 5.34
CA ALA A 232 -13.59 4.07 5.20
C ALA A 232 -14.63 4.06 6.33
N ASP A 233 -15.50 5.06 6.32
CA ASP A 233 -16.44 5.31 7.41
C ASP A 233 -17.43 4.15 7.61
N ASP A 234 -17.71 3.36 6.56
CA ASP A 234 -18.51 2.14 6.65
C ASP A 234 -17.88 1.08 7.57
N ILE A 235 -16.54 0.90 7.50
CA ILE A 235 -15.80 0.01 8.39
C ILE A 235 -15.70 0.63 9.78
N ALA A 236 -15.46 1.94 9.85
CA ALA A 236 -15.18 2.66 11.08
C ALA A 236 -16.43 3.13 11.87
N ALA A 237 -17.64 2.97 11.32
CA ALA A 237 -18.86 3.60 11.82
C ALA A 237 -19.14 3.42 13.32
N HIS A 238 -18.82 2.23 13.86
CA HIS A 238 -19.09 1.87 15.26
C HIS A 238 -17.82 1.78 16.11
N ALA A 239 -16.69 2.22 15.58
CA ALA A 239 -15.42 2.21 16.28
C ALA A 239 -15.35 3.36 17.28
N PRO A 240 -14.69 3.18 18.45
CA PRO A 240 -14.31 4.30 19.30
C PRO A 240 -13.53 5.34 18.51
N ARG A 241 -13.71 6.62 18.81
CA ARG A 241 -12.98 7.72 18.15
C ARG A 241 -11.99 8.37 19.09
N ARG A 242 -10.90 8.87 18.53
CA ARG A 242 -9.83 9.59 19.22
C ARG A 242 -9.47 10.83 18.41
N THR A 243 -9.52 11.98 19.07
CA THR A 243 -9.01 13.24 18.52
C THR A 243 -7.51 13.32 18.77
N LEU A 244 -6.72 13.48 17.71
CA LEU A 244 -5.27 13.46 17.72
C LEU A 244 -4.73 14.88 17.48
N GLN A 245 -3.97 15.39 18.46
CA GLN A 245 -3.18 16.61 18.24
C GLN A 245 -1.81 16.23 17.69
N LEU A 246 -1.65 16.38 16.37
CA LEU A 246 -0.41 16.03 15.69
C LEU A 246 0.58 17.20 15.76
N ARG A 247 1.85 16.91 16.01
CA ARG A 247 2.92 17.91 15.99
C ARG A 247 2.92 18.66 14.66
N GLY A 248 2.98 19.99 14.70
CA GLY A 248 3.03 20.83 13.50
C GLY A 248 1.69 20.97 12.76
N ARG A 249 0.56 20.64 13.40
CA ARG A 249 -0.78 21.01 12.92
C ARG A 249 -1.53 21.79 14.00
N GLU A 250 -2.23 22.82 13.57
CA GLU A 250 -3.15 23.58 14.44
C GLU A 250 -4.45 22.81 14.65
N GLN A 251 -5.03 22.30 13.56
CA GLN A 251 -6.28 21.54 13.61
C GLN A 251 -6.01 20.07 13.98
N PRO A 252 -6.73 19.53 14.98
CA PRO A 252 -6.62 18.12 15.34
C PRO A 252 -7.20 17.23 14.23
N ILE A 253 -6.81 15.95 14.24
CA ILE A 253 -7.35 14.93 13.35
C ILE A 253 -8.21 13.97 14.16
N ASP A 254 -9.45 13.77 13.75
CA ASP A 254 -10.30 12.73 14.31
C ASP A 254 -10.03 11.39 13.62
N ALA A 255 -9.79 10.37 14.42
CA ALA A 255 -9.52 9.02 13.94
C ALA A 255 -10.39 7.99 14.67
N ALA A 256 -10.90 7.02 13.91
CA ALA A 256 -11.48 5.81 14.46
C ALA A 256 -10.37 4.86 14.93
N VAL A 257 -10.61 4.17 16.04
CA VAL A 257 -9.70 3.18 16.63
C VAL A 257 -10.24 1.79 16.34
N LEU A 258 -9.61 1.08 15.40
CA LEU A 258 -9.95 -0.29 15.08
C LEU A 258 -8.98 -1.27 15.74
N THR A 259 -9.51 -2.40 16.21
CA THR A 259 -8.75 -3.53 16.76
C THR A 259 -9.31 -4.84 16.21
N GLN A 260 -8.56 -5.94 16.35
CA GLN A 260 -9.10 -7.27 16.06
C GLN A 260 -10.22 -7.62 17.05
N GLY A 261 -11.40 -7.97 16.54
CA GLY A 261 -12.57 -8.29 17.35
C GLY A 261 -13.61 -7.16 17.48
N SER A 262 -13.39 -5.99 16.87
CA SER A 262 -14.45 -4.98 16.77
C SER A 262 -15.64 -5.54 15.97
N LYS A 263 -16.87 -5.42 16.51
CA LYS A 263 -18.11 -6.01 15.95
C LYS A 263 -18.41 -5.59 14.50
N SER A 264 -17.80 -4.50 14.02
CA SER A 264 -17.94 -3.98 12.64
C SER A 264 -17.25 -4.88 11.60
N PHE A 265 -16.13 -5.53 11.95
CA PHE A 265 -15.33 -6.28 10.98
C PHE A 265 -15.92 -7.68 10.66
N THR A 266 -16.51 -8.35 11.66
CA THR A 266 -16.98 -9.73 11.51
C THR A 266 -18.18 -9.89 10.58
N GLN A 267 -18.98 -8.84 10.38
CA GLN A 267 -20.19 -8.91 9.54
C GLN A 267 -19.91 -8.67 8.03
N ASN A 268 -18.83 -7.96 7.69
CA ASN A 268 -18.55 -7.60 6.29
C ASN A 268 -17.61 -8.59 5.57
N VAL A 269 -16.70 -9.27 6.28
CA VAL A 269 -15.86 -10.33 5.69
C VAL A 269 -16.71 -11.51 5.21
N ALA A 270 -17.80 -11.83 5.92
CA ALA A 270 -18.72 -12.91 5.54
C ALA A 270 -19.51 -12.62 4.24
N LYS A 271 -19.63 -11.35 3.83
CA LYS A 271 -20.38 -10.95 2.62
C LYS A 271 -19.49 -10.76 1.38
N GLY A 272 -18.18 -10.54 1.53
CA GLY A 272 -17.25 -10.31 0.41
C GLY A 272 -16.63 -11.57 -0.20
N GLY A 273 -16.85 -12.76 0.38
CA GLY A 273 -16.20 -14.00 -0.03
C GLY A 273 -16.88 -14.82 -1.13
N SER A 274 -17.95 -14.32 -1.78
CA SER A 274 -18.78 -15.12 -2.70
C SER A 274 -18.72 -14.72 -4.18
N HIS A 275 -17.79 -13.86 -4.61
CA HIS A 275 -17.74 -13.34 -5.99
C HIS A 275 -16.47 -13.69 -6.77
N ASP A 276 -15.83 -14.82 -6.49
CA ASP A 276 -14.69 -15.34 -7.27
C ASP A 276 -14.79 -16.86 -7.54
N ALA A 277 -16.00 -17.33 -7.85
CA ALA A 277 -16.23 -18.74 -8.22
C ALA A 277 -16.78 -18.97 -9.63
N ASP A 278 -17.07 -17.93 -10.42
CA ASP A 278 -17.56 -18.09 -11.80
C ASP A 278 -16.84 -17.16 -12.78
N CYS A 279 -15.71 -17.65 -13.31
CA CYS A 279 -15.22 -17.27 -14.64
C CYS A 279 -14.36 -18.43 -15.16
N ARG A 280 -15.01 -19.31 -15.93
CA ARG A 280 -14.35 -20.31 -16.79
C ARG A 280 -13.85 -19.65 -18.07
#